data_AF-D2R2P5-F1
#
_entry.id   AF-D2R2P5-F1
#
_cell.length_a   1.000
_cell.length_b   1.000
_cell.length_c   1.000
_cell.angle_alpha   90.00
_cell.angle_beta   90.00
_cell.angle_gamma   90.00
#
_symmetry.space_group_name_H-M   'P 1'
#
loop_
_entity.id
_entity.type
_entity.pdbx_description
1 polymer ?
#
loop_
_entity_poly.entity_id
_entity_poly.type
_entity_poly.pdbx_seq_one_letter_code
_entity_poly.pdbx_strand_id
1 'polypeptide(L)'
;MMPIWTLAILLVGVAPEPIDTVVVCPREFVAALDPLLAHRYAQGHRFAYVANTGSAAEIRTAVRRVAATSLEQGGKLRYVLLVGDAEPGSGTNIELRRRCVPTYHVDAKVNVKFGSEPTIPSDNWFADLDDDSIPDLAIGRLPADTPAELAQMVAKILAYEQAADHGLWRQRINLVAGVGGFSPLADNVIEMAARKFITEGIPPTYTTSMTYASWRSPYFPDPRLFHQTVAERHNEGCLFWVYLGHGHYTSLDRITLPGGRYHILGIDDCDQLKCDNGSPIAVMLACYTAAFDQQKDCLAEAMVKSAGGPVAVYGGSRVTMPYAMAVMGNEMLRSYFRDEPPTLGDVILLAKQRMMHEPDIGSETDRAEETNRLLLDNLAAVLSPTSKVLKAERREHLHLFTLLGDPMTKFAYPGDVSLAPIAEAKAGQVIEIQGKTDIAGPAIVELVCRRDKLRFVAPKRDRFDPSHEGLLSFQGVYEEANNRCWTFRQLQLSAGEFRTSLEIPEGCEGPCHVRVFVAAADRHALGHTQVLVRKETAAEGLEVELPTVQQATATK
;
A
#
# COMPACT_ATOMS: atom_id res chain seq x y z
N MET A 1 -50.89 44.70 36.55
CA MET A 1 -51.10 43.60 35.59
C MET A 1 -49.94 43.60 34.62
N MET A 2 -49.02 42.64 34.74
CA MET A 2 -47.94 42.41 33.77
C MET A 2 -48.44 41.48 32.67
N PRO A 3 -48.09 41.68 31.39
CA PRO A 3 -48.20 40.62 30.39
C PRO A 3 -46.89 39.82 30.36
N ILE A 4 -47.05 38.52 30.55
CA ILE A 4 -46.03 37.49 30.41
C ILE A 4 -45.79 37.28 28.91
N TRP A 5 -44.53 37.40 28.47
CA TRP A 5 -44.11 36.99 27.13
C TRP A 5 -43.67 35.53 27.18
N THR A 6 -44.43 34.65 26.54
CA THR A 6 -44.08 33.23 26.36
C THR A 6 -43.16 33.11 25.15
N LEU A 7 -41.88 32.80 25.41
CA LEU A 7 -40.89 32.50 24.37
C LEU A 7 -41.12 31.06 23.89
N ALA A 8 -41.62 30.88 22.66
CA ALA A 8 -41.72 29.57 22.02
C ALA A 8 -40.35 29.19 21.45
N ILE A 9 -39.69 28.20 22.04
CA ILE A 9 -38.47 27.59 21.49
C ILE A 9 -38.92 26.61 20.40
N LEU A 10 -38.70 27.01 19.14
CA LEU A 10 -38.78 26.12 17.97
C LEU A 10 -37.57 25.17 18.02
N LEU A 11 -37.81 23.93 18.46
CA LEU A 11 -36.92 22.80 18.18
C LEU A 11 -37.00 22.53 16.67
N VAL A 12 -36.05 23.07 15.92
CA VAL A 12 -35.80 22.66 14.54
C VAL A 12 -35.29 21.21 14.60
N GLY A 13 -36.16 20.25 14.31
CA GLY A 13 -35.77 18.87 14.13
C GLY A 13 -34.84 18.78 12.91
N VAL A 14 -33.55 18.54 13.15
CA VAL A 14 -32.62 18.16 12.08
C VAL A 14 -33.12 16.84 11.52
N ALA A 15 -33.46 16.81 10.22
CA ALA A 15 -33.82 15.56 9.57
C ALA A 15 -32.68 14.55 9.75
N PRO A 16 -32.97 13.28 10.09
CA PRO A 16 -31.92 12.28 10.27
C PRO A 16 -31.10 12.17 8.98
N GLU A 17 -29.77 12.25 9.10
CA GLU A 17 -28.87 12.06 7.97
C GLU A 17 -29.10 10.68 7.33
N PRO A 18 -29.08 10.59 5.99
CA PRO A 18 -29.39 9.36 5.30
C PRO A 18 -28.31 8.29 5.56
N ILE A 19 -28.72 7.02 5.50
CA ILE A 19 -27.85 5.86 5.73
C ILE A 19 -26.78 5.78 4.65
N ASP A 20 -25.52 5.67 5.03
CA ASP A 20 -24.38 5.54 4.10
C ASP A 20 -23.62 4.21 4.25
N THR A 21 -23.94 3.42 5.28
CA THR A 21 -23.23 2.18 5.59
C THR A 21 -24.18 1.05 5.96
N VAL A 22 -23.97 -0.13 5.40
CA VAL A 22 -24.57 -1.39 5.90
C VAL A 22 -23.57 -2.12 6.78
N VAL A 23 -24.02 -2.55 7.96
CA VAL A 23 -23.25 -3.41 8.86
C VAL A 23 -23.93 -4.77 8.93
N VAL A 24 -23.22 -5.82 8.50
CA VAL A 24 -23.65 -7.22 8.68
C VAL A 24 -22.87 -7.80 9.86
N CYS A 25 -23.54 -7.93 11.00
CA CYS A 25 -22.87 -8.28 12.26
C CYS A 25 -23.72 -9.27 13.08
N PRO A 26 -23.15 -10.43 13.46
CA PRO A 26 -23.75 -11.33 14.43
C PRO A 26 -23.94 -10.64 15.78
N ARG A 27 -25.01 -11.02 16.48
CA ARG A 27 -25.39 -10.41 17.76
C ARG A 27 -24.28 -10.46 18.81
N GLU A 28 -23.47 -11.51 18.81
CA GLU A 28 -22.39 -11.74 19.78
C GLU A 28 -21.25 -10.70 19.65
N PHE A 29 -21.13 -10.06 18.49
CA PHE A 29 -20.07 -9.10 18.18
C PHE A 29 -20.48 -7.63 18.32
N VAL A 30 -21.78 -7.33 18.48
CA VAL A 30 -22.29 -5.95 18.54
C VAL A 30 -21.56 -5.15 19.62
N ALA A 31 -21.46 -5.66 20.85
CA ALA A 31 -20.82 -4.94 21.96
C ALA A 31 -19.33 -4.67 21.73
N ALA A 32 -18.62 -5.58 21.06
CA ALA A 32 -17.20 -5.41 20.74
C ALA A 32 -16.99 -4.45 19.55
N LEU A 33 -17.99 -4.32 18.67
CA LEU A 33 -17.99 -3.41 17.52
C LEU A 33 -18.38 -1.98 17.87
N ASP A 34 -19.20 -1.79 18.91
CA ASP A 34 -19.76 -0.49 19.32
C ASP A 34 -18.74 0.66 19.39
N PRO A 35 -17.51 0.49 19.93
CA PRO A 35 -16.52 1.58 19.96
C PRO A 35 -16.15 2.08 18.55
N LEU A 36 -16.04 1.18 17.56
CA LEU A 36 -15.76 1.56 16.18
C LEU A 36 -16.95 2.30 15.57
N LEU A 37 -18.18 1.81 15.78
CA LEU A 37 -19.36 2.47 15.22
C LEU A 37 -19.63 3.83 15.86
N ALA A 38 -19.33 4.00 17.15
CA ALA A 38 -19.39 5.32 17.80
C ALA A 38 -18.38 6.30 17.18
N HIS A 39 -17.14 5.85 16.93
CA HIS A 39 -16.13 6.64 16.23
C HIS A 39 -16.57 7.01 14.81
N ARG A 40 -17.11 6.05 14.04
CA ARG A 40 -17.65 6.28 12.69
C ARG A 40 -18.88 7.20 12.69
N TYR A 41 -19.76 7.08 13.68
CA TYR A 41 -20.92 7.97 13.85
C TYR A 41 -20.49 9.42 14.08
N ALA A 42 -19.46 9.63 14.90
CA ALA A 42 -18.85 10.94 15.14
C ALA A 42 -18.19 11.52 13.89
N GLN A 43 -17.76 10.66 12.96
CA GLN A 43 -17.25 11.06 11.65
C GLN A 43 -18.35 11.30 10.59
N GLY A 44 -19.63 11.18 10.96
CA GLY A 44 -20.78 11.44 10.10
C GLY A 44 -21.41 10.20 9.44
N HIS A 45 -20.92 8.99 9.72
CA HIS A 45 -21.50 7.78 9.13
C HIS A 45 -22.83 7.39 9.80
N ARG A 46 -23.72 6.77 9.02
CA ARG A 46 -25.06 6.34 9.45
C ARG A 46 -25.32 4.90 8.98
N PHE A 47 -25.80 4.06 9.89
CA PHE A 47 -25.78 2.62 9.71
C PHE A 47 -27.17 2.02 9.52
N ALA A 48 -27.28 1.06 8.61
CA ALA A 48 -28.31 0.02 8.61
C ALA A 48 -27.69 -1.30 9.07
N TYR A 49 -28.32 -1.96 10.03
CA TYR A 49 -27.93 -3.32 10.41
C TYR A 49 -28.66 -4.34 9.55
N VAL A 50 -27.92 -5.30 9.02
CA VAL A 50 -28.43 -6.48 8.33
C VAL A 50 -28.03 -7.72 9.11
N ALA A 51 -28.97 -8.64 9.31
CA ALA A 51 -28.71 -9.88 10.04
C ALA A 51 -27.74 -10.79 9.26
N ASN A 52 -26.77 -11.37 9.97
CA ASN A 52 -25.83 -12.34 9.40
C ASN A 52 -26.47 -13.72 9.12
N THR A 53 -27.65 -13.99 9.68
CA THR A 53 -28.30 -15.31 9.64
C THR A 53 -28.93 -15.66 8.30
N GLY A 54 -29.05 -14.70 7.39
CA GLY A 54 -29.52 -14.95 6.02
C GLY A 54 -28.47 -15.65 5.16
N SER A 55 -28.90 -16.22 4.05
CA SER A 55 -28.02 -16.61 2.95
C SER A 55 -27.32 -15.39 2.34
N ALA A 56 -26.23 -15.61 1.59
CA ALA A 56 -25.55 -14.54 0.88
C ALA A 56 -26.51 -13.74 -0.03
N ALA A 57 -27.42 -14.42 -0.74
CA ALA A 57 -28.40 -13.78 -1.60
C ALA A 57 -29.40 -12.89 -0.84
N GLU A 58 -29.84 -13.31 0.33
CA GLU A 58 -30.73 -12.51 1.20
C GLU A 58 -29.99 -11.29 1.75
N ILE A 59 -28.72 -11.44 2.13
CA ILE A 59 -27.87 -10.32 2.58
C ILE A 59 -27.70 -9.29 1.46
N ARG A 60 -27.33 -9.70 0.23
CA ARG A 60 -27.21 -8.77 -0.91
C ARG A 60 -28.54 -8.08 -1.24
N THR A 61 -29.65 -8.82 -1.18
CA THR A 61 -30.98 -8.26 -1.38
C THR A 61 -31.30 -7.18 -0.33
N ALA A 62 -30.91 -7.40 0.93
CA ALA A 62 -31.05 -6.41 1.99
C ALA A 62 -30.15 -5.19 1.74
N VAL A 63 -28.89 -5.38 1.33
CA VAL A 63 -27.97 -4.28 0.96
C VAL A 63 -28.57 -3.41 -0.14
N ARG A 64 -29.08 -4.02 -1.22
CA ARG A 64 -29.73 -3.30 -2.34
C ARG A 64 -30.97 -2.54 -1.90
N ARG A 65 -31.77 -3.11 -1.00
CA ARG A 65 -32.94 -2.42 -0.43
C ARG A 65 -32.52 -1.20 0.39
N VAL A 66 -31.47 -1.31 1.20
CA VAL A 66 -30.93 -0.17 1.95
C VAL A 66 -30.39 0.90 0.99
N ALA A 67 -29.69 0.50 -0.08
CA ALA A 67 -29.19 1.42 -1.10
C ALA A 67 -30.32 2.23 -1.75
N ALA A 68 -31.40 1.55 -2.19
CA ALA A 68 -32.58 2.19 -2.75
C ALA A 68 -33.25 3.15 -1.75
N THR A 69 -33.40 2.72 -0.49
CA THR A 69 -34.00 3.55 0.57
C THR A 69 -33.17 4.80 0.85
N SER A 70 -31.84 4.66 0.91
CA SER A 70 -30.92 5.80 1.11
C SER A 70 -31.04 6.81 -0.04
N LEU A 71 -31.13 6.32 -1.28
CA LEU A 71 -31.31 7.15 -2.47
C LEU A 71 -32.64 7.92 -2.45
N GLU A 72 -33.74 7.28 -2.06
CA GLU A 72 -35.05 7.94 -1.90
C GLU A 72 -35.02 9.06 -0.84
N GLN A 73 -34.16 8.92 0.17
CA GLN A 73 -33.94 9.92 1.22
C GLN A 73 -32.94 11.03 0.82
N GLY A 74 -32.46 11.02 -0.43
CA GLY A 74 -31.47 11.98 -0.93
C GLY A 74 -30.03 11.67 -0.50
N GLY A 75 -29.77 10.49 0.06
CA GLY A 75 -28.44 9.99 0.39
C GLY A 75 -27.87 9.06 -0.67
N LYS A 76 -26.74 8.43 -0.32
CA LYS A 76 -26.10 7.39 -1.11
C LYS A 76 -25.45 6.38 -0.17
N LEU A 77 -25.76 5.10 -0.35
CA LEU A 77 -25.02 4.04 0.32
C LEU A 77 -23.59 3.99 -0.27
N ARG A 78 -22.59 3.91 0.61
CA ARG A 78 -21.17 3.96 0.25
C ARG A 78 -20.40 2.75 0.72
N TYR A 79 -20.77 2.20 1.88
CA TYR A 79 -19.97 1.18 2.56
C TYR A 79 -20.77 -0.06 2.94
N VAL A 80 -20.09 -1.21 2.93
CA VAL A 80 -20.53 -2.45 3.56
C VAL A 80 -19.43 -2.93 4.50
N LEU A 81 -19.76 -3.08 5.78
CA LEU A 81 -18.87 -3.67 6.78
C LEU A 81 -19.41 -5.05 7.18
N LEU A 82 -18.64 -6.10 6.93
CA LEU A 82 -18.93 -7.45 7.36
C LEU A 82 -18.16 -7.76 8.65
N VAL A 83 -18.83 -8.29 9.66
CA VAL A 83 -18.21 -8.59 10.96
C VAL A 83 -18.41 -10.05 11.29
N GLY A 84 -17.30 -10.78 11.40
CA GLY A 84 -17.28 -12.22 11.58
C GLY A 84 -16.57 -12.94 10.45
N ASP A 85 -16.12 -14.14 10.75
CA ASP A 85 -15.43 -15.04 9.83
C ASP A 85 -16.38 -15.59 8.72
N ALA A 86 -15.85 -16.28 7.71
CA ALA A 86 -16.59 -16.94 6.63
C ALA A 86 -16.35 -18.47 6.58
N GLU A 87 -16.05 -19.10 7.72
CA GLU A 87 -15.79 -20.54 7.81
C GLU A 87 -16.82 -21.41 7.03
N PRO A 88 -16.33 -22.41 6.26
CA PRO A 88 -17.18 -23.39 5.59
C PRO A 88 -18.14 -24.09 6.56
N GLY A 89 -19.40 -24.25 6.14
CA GLY A 89 -20.42 -24.93 6.95
C GLY A 89 -21.23 -24.01 7.86
N SER A 90 -20.96 -22.69 7.89
CA SER A 90 -21.84 -21.69 8.53
C SER A 90 -23.29 -21.67 7.98
N GLY A 91 -23.51 -22.24 6.80
CA GLY A 91 -24.84 -22.48 6.23
C GLY A 91 -25.63 -23.62 6.89
N THR A 92 -24.98 -24.54 7.60
CA THR A 92 -25.61 -25.76 8.14
C THR A 92 -25.34 -25.94 9.64
N ASN A 93 -24.22 -25.45 10.16
CA ASN A 93 -23.85 -25.49 11.56
C ASN A 93 -24.28 -24.20 12.27
N ILE A 94 -25.13 -24.34 13.29
CA ILE A 94 -25.68 -23.20 14.02
C ILE A 94 -24.64 -22.44 14.85
N GLU A 95 -23.63 -23.13 15.38
CA GLU A 95 -22.57 -22.48 16.17
C GLU A 95 -21.66 -21.65 15.27
N LEU A 96 -21.31 -22.16 14.08
CA LEU A 96 -20.61 -21.37 13.07
C LEU A 96 -21.46 -20.18 12.61
N ARG A 97 -22.75 -20.39 12.35
CA ARG A 97 -23.68 -19.30 11.96
C ARG A 97 -23.77 -18.18 13.01
N ARG A 98 -23.53 -18.45 14.29
CA ARG A 98 -23.57 -17.44 15.35
C ARG A 98 -22.41 -16.46 15.31
N ARG A 99 -21.27 -16.85 14.73
CA ARG A 99 -20.07 -16.01 14.59
C ARG A 99 -19.71 -15.65 13.14
N CYS A 100 -20.18 -16.40 12.15
CA CYS A 100 -19.83 -16.17 10.76
C CYS A 100 -20.81 -15.22 10.04
N VAL A 101 -20.28 -14.52 9.03
CA VAL A 101 -21.04 -13.88 7.97
C VAL A 101 -20.69 -14.61 6.66
N PRO A 102 -21.65 -15.22 5.96
CA PRO A 102 -21.34 -15.99 4.75
C PRO A 102 -20.73 -15.09 3.67
N THR A 103 -19.84 -15.65 2.86
CA THR A 103 -19.38 -15.06 1.60
C THR A 103 -20.18 -15.63 0.43
N TYR A 104 -20.16 -14.95 -0.71
CA TYR A 104 -20.58 -15.53 -1.99
C TYR A 104 -19.40 -16.19 -2.70
N HIS A 105 -19.66 -17.16 -3.57
CA HIS A 105 -18.65 -17.85 -4.37
C HIS A 105 -18.93 -17.59 -5.86
N VAL A 106 -18.03 -16.88 -6.54
CA VAL A 106 -18.09 -16.64 -7.99
C VAL A 106 -17.34 -17.73 -8.75
N ASP A 107 -17.75 -18.05 -9.96
CA ASP A 107 -17.09 -19.08 -10.78
C ASP A 107 -15.68 -18.64 -11.21
N ALA A 108 -14.70 -19.53 -11.02
CA ALA A 108 -13.38 -19.42 -11.60
C ALA A 108 -13.36 -19.88 -13.07
N LYS A 109 -12.74 -19.09 -13.95
CA LYS A 109 -12.66 -19.28 -15.41
C LYS A 109 -11.23 -19.28 -15.95
N VAL A 110 -10.32 -18.55 -15.31
CA VAL A 110 -8.92 -18.37 -15.69
C VAL A 110 -8.02 -19.11 -14.71
N ASN A 111 -8.02 -18.73 -13.43
CA ASN A 111 -7.10 -19.29 -12.43
C ASN A 111 -7.31 -20.80 -12.16
N VAL A 112 -8.52 -21.33 -12.38
CA VAL A 112 -8.82 -22.78 -12.32
C VAL A 112 -7.93 -23.60 -13.27
N LYS A 113 -7.50 -23.02 -14.40
CA LYS A 113 -6.58 -23.67 -15.35
C LYS A 113 -5.15 -23.79 -14.83
N PHE A 114 -4.85 -23.11 -13.73
CA PHE A 114 -3.56 -23.08 -13.04
C PHE A 114 -3.64 -23.75 -11.66
N GLY A 115 -4.61 -24.64 -11.47
CA GLY A 115 -4.74 -25.46 -10.25
C GLY A 115 -5.53 -24.81 -9.12
N SER A 116 -6.19 -23.67 -9.36
CA SER A 116 -7.13 -23.11 -8.38
C SER A 116 -8.42 -23.92 -8.30
N GLU A 117 -9.15 -23.71 -7.21
CA GLU A 117 -10.52 -24.13 -6.97
C GLU A 117 -11.47 -23.62 -8.07
N PRO A 118 -12.59 -24.33 -8.33
CA PRO A 118 -13.56 -23.93 -9.36
C PRO A 118 -14.37 -22.68 -8.98
N THR A 119 -14.26 -22.19 -7.74
CA THR A 119 -14.95 -20.99 -7.28
C THR A 119 -14.03 -20.12 -6.42
N ILE A 120 -14.33 -18.82 -6.40
CA ILE A 120 -13.61 -17.77 -5.67
C ILE A 120 -14.56 -17.18 -4.63
N PRO A 121 -14.22 -17.20 -3.32
CA PRO A 121 -14.97 -16.48 -2.30
C PRO A 121 -14.81 -14.98 -2.55
N SER A 122 -15.92 -14.25 -2.61
CA SER A 122 -15.90 -12.82 -2.90
C SER A 122 -16.98 -12.07 -2.13
N ASP A 123 -16.53 -11.26 -1.17
CA ASP A 123 -17.39 -10.29 -0.50
C ASP A 123 -17.81 -9.16 -1.46
N ASN A 124 -17.01 -8.85 -2.50
CA ASN A 124 -17.34 -7.81 -3.50
C ASN A 124 -18.72 -8.01 -4.15
N TRP A 125 -19.23 -9.24 -4.18
CA TRP A 125 -20.57 -9.53 -4.68
C TRP A 125 -21.67 -8.85 -3.88
N PHE A 126 -21.50 -8.65 -2.57
CA PHE A 126 -22.44 -7.89 -1.75
C PHE A 126 -22.47 -6.39 -2.08
N ALA A 127 -21.36 -5.88 -2.64
CA ALA A 127 -21.17 -4.48 -2.99
C ALA A 127 -21.58 -4.16 -4.43
N ASP A 128 -21.94 -5.15 -5.24
CA ASP A 128 -22.46 -4.99 -6.59
C ASP A 128 -24.00 -4.78 -6.52
N LEU A 129 -24.44 -3.57 -6.87
CA LEU A 129 -25.82 -3.13 -6.80
C LEU A 129 -26.59 -3.30 -8.12
N ASP A 130 -25.90 -3.40 -9.26
CA ASP A 130 -26.51 -3.37 -10.60
C ASP A 130 -26.31 -4.65 -11.44
N ASP A 131 -25.68 -5.68 -10.87
CA ASP A 131 -25.37 -6.98 -11.48
C ASP A 131 -24.33 -6.95 -12.62
N ASP A 132 -23.46 -5.93 -12.69
CA ASP A 132 -22.40 -5.86 -13.69
C ASP A 132 -21.10 -6.63 -13.30
N SER A 133 -21.07 -7.21 -12.09
CA SER A 133 -19.92 -7.90 -11.47
C SER A 133 -18.76 -6.98 -11.07
N ILE A 134 -19.03 -5.68 -10.87
CA ILE A 134 -18.10 -4.67 -10.36
C ILE A 134 -18.73 -4.08 -9.09
N PRO A 135 -17.99 -3.91 -7.98
CA PRO A 135 -18.56 -3.30 -6.79
C PRO A 135 -18.86 -1.81 -7.01
N ASP A 136 -20.01 -1.37 -6.51
CA ASP A 136 -20.42 0.03 -6.40
C ASP A 136 -20.08 0.62 -5.03
N LEU A 137 -19.91 -0.24 -4.04
CA LEU A 137 -19.70 0.09 -2.64
C LEU A 137 -18.31 -0.34 -2.17
N ALA A 138 -17.70 0.45 -1.30
CA ALA A 138 -16.48 0.05 -0.62
C ALA A 138 -16.83 -1.00 0.45
N ILE A 139 -16.13 -2.13 0.42
CA ILE A 139 -16.43 -3.28 1.29
C ILE A 139 -15.18 -3.82 1.98
N GLY A 140 -15.35 -4.18 3.25
CA GLY A 140 -14.31 -4.86 4.04
C GLY A 140 -14.91 -5.77 5.10
N ARG A 141 -14.09 -6.69 5.59
CA ARG A 141 -14.47 -7.70 6.60
C ARG A 141 -13.57 -7.59 7.83
N LEU A 142 -14.16 -7.64 9.02
CA LEU A 142 -13.45 -7.90 10.28
C LEU A 142 -13.65 -9.37 10.65
N PRO A 143 -12.71 -10.29 10.29
CA PRO A 143 -12.94 -11.73 10.34
C PRO A 143 -12.72 -12.28 11.75
N ALA A 144 -13.58 -11.92 12.71
CA ALA A 144 -13.45 -12.38 14.09
C ALA A 144 -14.16 -13.72 14.35
N ASP A 145 -13.56 -14.57 15.17
CA ASP A 145 -14.20 -15.76 15.73
C ASP A 145 -14.75 -15.53 17.14
N THR A 146 -14.16 -14.58 17.84
CA THR A 146 -14.53 -14.23 19.21
C THR A 146 -14.71 -12.72 19.39
N PRO A 147 -15.53 -12.28 20.37
CA PRO A 147 -15.64 -10.86 20.68
C PRO A 147 -14.31 -10.23 21.10
N ALA A 148 -13.39 -11.00 21.66
CA ALA A 148 -12.06 -10.55 22.07
C ALA A 148 -11.18 -10.21 20.86
N GLU A 149 -11.16 -11.08 19.84
CA GLU A 149 -10.46 -10.81 18.57
C GLU A 149 -11.02 -9.57 17.87
N LEU A 150 -12.34 -9.42 17.84
CA LEU A 150 -12.97 -8.23 17.27
C LEU A 150 -12.58 -6.96 18.04
N ALA A 151 -12.66 -6.99 19.37
CA ALA A 151 -12.26 -5.86 20.20
C ALA A 151 -10.80 -5.46 19.97
N GLN A 152 -9.92 -6.44 19.75
CA GLN A 152 -8.51 -6.20 19.41
C GLN A 152 -8.35 -5.53 18.05
N MET A 153 -9.04 -6.00 17.01
CA MET A 153 -9.03 -5.34 15.69
C MET A 153 -9.58 -3.92 15.76
N VAL A 154 -10.70 -3.72 16.47
CA VAL A 154 -11.31 -2.40 16.70
C VAL A 154 -10.34 -1.47 17.41
N ALA A 155 -9.66 -1.93 18.46
CA ALA A 155 -8.68 -1.13 19.18
C ALA A 155 -7.52 -0.68 18.28
N LYS A 156 -7.02 -1.56 17.39
CA LYS A 156 -5.97 -1.19 16.42
C LYS A 156 -6.45 -0.13 15.42
N ILE A 157 -7.67 -0.25 14.90
CA ILE A 157 -8.24 0.74 13.97
C ILE A 157 -8.38 2.10 14.65
N LEU A 158 -8.90 2.13 15.88
CA LEU A 158 -9.04 3.37 16.65
C LEU A 158 -7.67 3.98 16.96
N ALA A 159 -6.70 3.17 17.39
CA ALA A 159 -5.34 3.63 17.66
C ALA A 159 -4.67 4.22 16.41
N TYR A 160 -4.84 3.57 15.24
CA TYR A 160 -4.29 4.06 13.97
C TYR A 160 -4.85 5.43 13.57
N GLU A 161 -6.16 5.63 13.68
CA GLU A 161 -6.81 6.89 13.28
C GLU A 161 -6.67 8.00 14.30
N GLN A 162 -6.58 7.66 15.58
CA GLN A 162 -6.44 8.62 16.68
C GLN A 162 -4.97 8.88 17.05
N ALA A 163 -4.02 8.23 16.36
CA ALA A 163 -2.60 8.40 16.60
C ALA A 163 -2.17 9.86 16.39
N ALA A 164 -1.81 10.52 17.50
CA ALA A 164 -1.18 11.84 17.50
C ALA A 164 0.25 11.82 16.93
N ASP A 165 0.84 10.63 16.76
CA ASP A 165 2.11 10.48 16.06
C ASP A 165 1.91 10.63 14.55
N HIS A 166 2.12 11.86 14.08
CA HIS A 166 2.25 12.18 12.66
C HIS A 166 3.70 12.11 12.16
N GLY A 167 4.52 11.28 12.79
CA GLY A 167 5.93 11.08 12.49
C GLY A 167 6.23 10.33 11.19
N LEU A 168 7.50 9.94 11.03
CA LEU A 168 8.08 9.46 9.77
C LEU A 168 7.45 8.17 9.22
N TRP A 169 6.78 7.38 10.07
CA TRP A 169 6.12 6.15 9.64
C TRP A 169 5.04 6.42 8.57
N ARG A 170 4.37 7.58 8.62
CA ARG A 170 3.31 7.97 7.67
C ARG A 170 3.80 8.16 6.23
N GLN A 171 5.09 8.43 6.04
CA GLN A 171 5.72 8.52 4.72
C GLN A 171 6.56 7.28 4.37
N ARG A 172 6.55 6.23 5.21
CA ARG A 172 7.34 5.01 4.99
C ARG A 172 6.52 3.94 4.29
N ILE A 173 7.12 3.28 3.30
CA ILE A 173 6.56 2.14 2.58
C ILE A 173 7.61 1.03 2.58
N ASN A 174 7.27 -0.11 3.16
CA ASN A 174 8.21 -1.22 3.30
C ASN A 174 7.82 -2.34 2.34
N LEU A 175 8.70 -2.66 1.40
CA LEU A 175 8.45 -3.68 0.39
C LEU A 175 9.23 -4.96 0.70
N VAL A 176 8.55 -6.09 0.54
CA VAL A 176 9.11 -7.43 0.66
C VAL A 176 8.83 -8.18 -0.65
N ALA A 177 9.85 -8.81 -1.22
CA ALA A 177 9.72 -9.52 -2.49
C ALA A 177 10.21 -10.97 -2.37
N GLY A 178 9.41 -11.90 -2.89
CA GLY A 178 9.78 -13.29 -3.18
C GLY A 178 10.44 -13.41 -4.56
N VAL A 179 11.00 -14.57 -4.88
CA VAL A 179 11.55 -14.84 -6.21
C VAL A 179 10.42 -15.31 -7.14
N GLY A 180 10.36 -14.77 -8.37
CA GLY A 180 9.33 -15.13 -9.35
C GLY A 180 9.32 -16.61 -9.70
N GLY A 181 10.43 -17.15 -10.18
CA GLY A 181 10.57 -18.60 -10.42
C GLY A 181 9.70 -19.12 -11.57
N PHE A 182 9.23 -18.27 -12.48
CA PHE A 182 8.42 -18.67 -13.63
C PHE A 182 9.30 -19.10 -14.80
N SER A 183 10.09 -18.15 -15.32
CA SER A 183 11.13 -18.35 -16.33
C SER A 183 12.05 -17.14 -16.33
N PRO A 184 13.33 -17.25 -16.75
CA PRO A 184 14.26 -16.12 -16.72
C PRO A 184 13.74 -14.87 -17.47
N LEU A 185 13.06 -15.06 -18.60
CA LEU A 185 12.50 -13.95 -19.37
C LEU A 185 11.30 -13.31 -18.66
N ALA A 186 10.36 -14.13 -18.17
CA ALA A 186 9.17 -13.64 -17.48
C ALA A 186 9.54 -12.93 -16.17
N ASP A 187 10.45 -13.51 -15.39
CA ASP A 187 10.93 -12.96 -14.13
C ASP A 187 11.57 -11.58 -14.36
N ASN A 188 12.45 -11.45 -15.36
CA ASN A 188 13.06 -10.16 -15.70
C ASN A 188 12.02 -9.09 -16.06
N VAL A 189 10.98 -9.46 -16.82
CA VAL A 189 9.93 -8.51 -17.23
C VAL A 189 9.08 -8.07 -16.03
N ILE A 190 8.72 -9.02 -15.15
CA ILE A 190 7.98 -8.73 -13.92
C ILE A 190 8.82 -7.82 -13.01
N GLU A 191 10.11 -8.12 -12.83
CA GLU A 191 11.02 -7.29 -12.05
C GLU A 191 11.18 -5.89 -12.63
N MET A 192 11.27 -5.76 -13.95
CA MET A 192 11.32 -4.45 -14.64
C MET A 192 10.04 -3.64 -14.42
N ALA A 193 8.86 -4.26 -14.54
CA ALA A 193 7.59 -3.61 -14.30
C ALA A 193 7.46 -3.15 -12.83
N ALA A 194 7.79 -4.04 -11.88
CA ALA A 194 7.79 -3.70 -10.45
C ALA A 194 8.74 -2.54 -10.13
N ARG A 195 9.98 -2.58 -10.64
CA ARG A 195 10.96 -1.48 -10.49
C ARG A 195 10.42 -0.17 -11.05
N LYS A 196 9.79 -0.19 -12.23
CA LYS A 196 9.18 1.00 -12.84
C LYS A 196 8.11 1.59 -11.93
N PHE A 197 7.15 0.79 -11.48
CA PHE A 197 6.05 1.29 -10.63
C PHE A 197 6.51 1.76 -9.26
N ILE A 198 7.46 1.08 -8.63
CA ILE A 198 8.03 1.53 -7.35
C ILE A 198 8.80 2.86 -7.52
N THR A 199 9.51 3.02 -8.64
CA THR A 199 10.33 4.21 -8.90
C THR A 199 9.48 5.41 -9.28
N GLU A 200 8.53 5.22 -10.19
CA GLU A 200 7.75 6.30 -10.82
C GLU A 200 6.35 6.49 -10.20
N GLY A 201 5.73 5.43 -9.68
CA GLY A 201 4.38 5.47 -9.12
C GLY A 201 4.31 5.88 -7.66
N ILE A 202 5.44 5.90 -6.94
CA ILE A 202 5.53 6.41 -5.56
C ILE A 202 6.16 7.82 -5.61
N PRO A 203 5.56 8.87 -5.02
CA PRO A 203 6.14 10.21 -5.01
C PRO A 203 7.47 10.26 -4.26
N PRO A 204 8.52 11.00 -4.71
CA PRO A 204 9.85 11.01 -4.09
C PRO A 204 9.90 11.39 -2.60
N THR A 205 8.86 12.05 -2.10
CA THR A 205 8.67 12.39 -0.70
C THR A 205 8.57 11.15 0.21
N TYR A 206 8.03 10.04 -0.29
CA TYR A 206 7.90 8.80 0.48
C TYR A 206 9.22 8.02 0.56
N THR A 207 9.55 7.52 1.76
CA THR A 207 10.70 6.63 1.97
C THR A 207 10.29 5.19 1.69
N THR A 208 11.11 4.48 0.91
CA THR A 208 10.87 3.08 0.56
C THR A 208 12.02 2.21 1.02
N SER A 209 11.73 1.08 1.66
CA SER A 209 12.69 -0.01 1.87
C SER A 209 12.37 -1.21 0.97
N MET A 210 13.35 -2.07 0.72
CA MET A 210 13.19 -3.33 0.00
C MET A 210 13.90 -4.46 0.75
N THR A 211 13.18 -5.57 0.96
CA THR A 211 13.70 -6.85 1.43
C THR A 211 13.40 -7.91 0.38
N TYR A 212 14.38 -8.29 -0.43
CA TYR A 212 14.18 -9.15 -1.60
C TYR A 212 14.85 -10.51 -1.42
N ALA A 213 14.09 -11.61 -1.51
CA ALA A 213 14.51 -13.01 -1.37
C ALA A 213 15.44 -13.56 -2.49
N SER A 214 15.96 -12.70 -3.37
CA SER A 214 16.97 -13.09 -4.37
C SER A 214 18.37 -12.82 -3.83
N TRP A 215 19.16 -13.87 -3.56
CA TRP A 215 20.52 -13.74 -3.00
C TRP A 215 21.48 -12.91 -3.87
N ARG A 216 21.16 -12.69 -5.14
CA ARG A 216 21.91 -11.82 -6.06
C ARG A 216 21.60 -10.33 -5.87
N SER A 217 20.48 -10.00 -5.23
CA SER A 217 20.03 -8.64 -4.99
C SER A 217 20.81 -7.99 -3.85
N PRO A 218 21.20 -6.71 -3.95
CA PRO A 218 21.74 -5.96 -2.80
C PRO A 218 20.74 -5.86 -1.65
N TYR A 219 19.45 -6.06 -1.91
CA TYR A 219 18.38 -6.04 -0.91
C TYR A 219 18.10 -7.40 -0.24
N PHE A 220 19.00 -8.37 -0.37
CA PHE A 220 18.90 -9.65 0.31
C PHE A 220 19.66 -9.60 1.64
N PRO A 221 18.99 -9.71 2.80
CA PRO A 221 19.62 -9.77 4.11
C PRO A 221 20.22 -11.17 4.37
N ASP A 222 20.79 -11.38 5.57
CA ASP A 222 21.17 -12.72 6.01
C ASP A 222 19.94 -13.65 5.99
N PRO A 223 19.97 -14.76 5.23
CA PRO A 223 18.80 -15.61 5.08
C PRO A 223 18.35 -16.28 6.37
N ARG A 224 19.24 -16.44 7.36
CA ARG A 224 18.90 -16.99 8.69
C ARG A 224 17.99 -16.05 9.48
N LEU A 225 18.12 -14.75 9.23
CA LEU A 225 17.37 -13.69 9.88
C LEU A 225 16.20 -13.19 9.03
N PHE A 226 15.96 -13.76 7.84
CA PHE A 226 15.06 -13.15 6.86
C PHE A 226 13.66 -12.87 7.39
N HIS A 227 13.04 -13.85 8.06
CA HIS A 227 11.72 -13.69 8.69
C HIS A 227 11.71 -12.61 9.76
N GLN A 228 12.76 -12.56 10.60
CA GLN A 228 12.93 -11.52 11.61
C GLN A 228 13.10 -10.13 10.95
N THR A 229 13.93 -10.01 9.92
CA THR A 229 14.10 -8.76 9.15
C THR A 229 12.77 -8.29 8.56
N VAL A 230 11.96 -9.22 8.05
CA VAL A 230 10.62 -8.92 7.52
C VAL A 230 9.68 -8.43 8.62
N ALA A 231 9.64 -9.11 9.78
CA ALA A 231 8.86 -8.69 10.94
C ALA A 231 9.34 -7.33 11.49
N GLU A 232 10.65 -7.06 11.49
CA GLU A 232 11.22 -5.77 11.90
C GLU A 232 10.83 -4.64 10.95
N ARG A 233 10.79 -4.89 9.63
CA ARG A 233 10.23 -3.93 8.67
C ARG A 233 8.75 -3.64 8.92
N HIS A 234 7.98 -4.57 9.46
CA HIS A 234 6.63 -4.28 9.93
C HIS A 234 6.65 -3.46 11.23
N ASN A 235 7.46 -3.89 12.20
CA ASN A 235 7.49 -3.34 13.56
C ASN A 235 8.05 -1.92 13.66
N GLU A 236 8.86 -1.46 12.70
CA GLU A 236 9.34 -0.07 12.68
C GLU A 236 8.24 0.97 12.39
N GLY A 237 7.04 0.51 12.03
CA GLY A 237 5.91 1.34 11.63
C GLY A 237 6.03 1.84 10.20
N CYS A 238 4.99 1.65 9.39
CA CYS A 238 4.93 2.18 8.04
C CYS A 238 3.49 2.41 7.60
N LEU A 239 3.29 3.24 6.59
CA LEU A 239 1.98 3.44 6.00
C LEU A 239 1.51 2.17 5.29
N PHE A 240 2.37 1.64 4.41
CA PHE A 240 2.12 0.40 3.69
C PHE A 240 3.25 -0.60 3.89
N TRP A 241 2.87 -1.82 4.22
CA TRP A 241 3.73 -2.99 4.16
C TRP A 241 3.30 -3.83 2.96
N VAL A 242 4.14 -3.94 1.93
CA VAL A 242 3.77 -4.53 0.65
C VAL A 242 4.59 -5.78 0.39
N TYR A 243 3.91 -6.91 0.21
CA TYR A 243 4.53 -8.16 -0.22
C TYR A 243 4.21 -8.45 -1.68
N LEU A 244 5.22 -8.85 -2.45
CA LEU A 244 5.10 -9.31 -3.83
C LEU A 244 5.78 -10.67 -3.98
N GLY A 245 5.03 -11.73 -4.31
CA GLY A 245 5.64 -13.05 -4.52
C GLY A 245 4.64 -14.19 -4.44
N HIS A 246 5.14 -15.39 -4.17
CA HIS A 246 4.29 -16.55 -3.93
C HIS A 246 3.69 -16.51 -2.54
N GLY A 247 2.54 -17.16 -2.40
CA GLY A 247 1.85 -17.25 -1.12
C GLY A 247 1.11 -18.57 -1.00
N HIS A 248 0.82 -18.91 0.24
CA HIS A 248 0.05 -20.05 0.66
C HIS A 248 -0.91 -19.59 1.76
N TYR A 249 -1.92 -20.40 2.09
CA TYR A 249 -2.94 -19.99 3.05
C TYR A 249 -2.36 -19.66 4.42
N THR A 250 -1.26 -20.27 4.86
CA THR A 250 -0.62 -19.99 6.16
C THR A 250 0.74 -19.29 6.10
N SER A 251 1.26 -18.96 4.91
CA SER A 251 2.61 -18.39 4.81
C SER A 251 2.87 -17.69 3.49
N LEU A 252 3.86 -16.81 3.51
CA LEU A 252 4.53 -16.30 2.32
C LEU A 252 5.53 -17.33 1.78
N ASP A 253 6.27 -16.95 0.74
CA ASP A 253 7.19 -17.84 0.04
C ASP A 253 8.37 -18.29 0.92
N ARG A 254 9.07 -19.32 0.44
CA ARG A 254 10.30 -19.86 1.04
C ARG A 254 11.50 -19.57 0.16
N ILE A 255 12.59 -19.20 0.82
CA ILE A 255 13.88 -18.97 0.19
C ILE A 255 14.61 -20.30 0.10
N THR A 256 14.87 -20.76 -1.12
CA THR A 256 15.64 -21.97 -1.37
C THR A 256 17.05 -21.61 -1.83
N LEU A 257 18.05 -21.98 -1.02
CA LEU A 257 19.47 -21.74 -1.30
C LEU A 257 20.23 -23.07 -1.27
N PRO A 258 21.43 -23.13 -1.89
CA PRO A 258 22.34 -24.24 -1.65
C PRO A 258 22.60 -24.40 -0.14
N GLY A 259 22.22 -25.54 0.45
CA GLY A 259 22.46 -25.85 1.86
C GLY A 259 21.36 -25.44 2.84
N GLY A 260 20.24 -24.85 2.41
CA GLY A 260 19.16 -24.51 3.35
C GLY A 260 17.87 -23.98 2.72
N ARG A 261 16.80 -24.02 3.52
CA ARG A 261 15.50 -23.41 3.20
C ARG A 261 15.06 -22.50 4.34
N TYR A 262 14.82 -21.23 4.02
CA TYR A 262 14.35 -20.22 4.96
C TYR A 262 12.93 -19.80 4.54
N HIS A 263 12.19 -19.14 5.43
CA HIS A 263 10.84 -18.65 5.11
C HIS A 263 10.81 -17.12 5.25
N ILE A 264 9.87 -16.49 4.55
CA ILE A 264 9.69 -15.04 4.57
C ILE A 264 8.83 -14.61 5.77
N LEU A 265 7.64 -15.18 5.91
CA LEU A 265 6.72 -14.94 7.04
C LEU A 265 5.64 -16.02 7.04
N GLY A 266 5.21 -16.48 8.21
CA GLY A 266 4.08 -17.39 8.39
C GLY A 266 3.17 -17.00 9.55
N ILE A 267 2.09 -17.76 9.74
CA ILE A 267 1.18 -17.57 10.89
C ILE A 267 1.94 -17.67 12.22
N ASP A 268 2.91 -18.57 12.32
CA ASP A 268 3.73 -18.76 13.52
C ASP A 268 4.63 -17.55 13.85
N ASP A 269 4.81 -16.61 12.91
CA ASP A 269 5.55 -15.36 13.14
C ASP A 269 4.65 -14.19 13.56
N CYS A 270 3.31 -14.36 13.53
CA CYS A 270 2.38 -13.26 13.77
C CYS A 270 2.43 -12.71 15.21
N ASP A 271 2.93 -13.49 16.18
CA ASP A 271 3.18 -13.05 17.55
C ASP A 271 4.44 -12.18 17.70
N GLN A 272 5.32 -12.19 16.69
CA GLN A 272 6.49 -11.31 16.58
C GLN A 272 6.15 -9.96 15.95
N LEU A 273 4.95 -9.80 15.41
CA LEU A 273 4.44 -8.50 14.96
C LEU A 273 4.06 -7.66 16.19
N LYS A 274 4.87 -6.64 16.45
CA LYS A 274 4.89 -5.78 17.63
C LYS A 274 4.98 -4.30 17.23
N CYS A 275 4.17 -3.91 16.25
CA CYS A 275 4.15 -2.53 15.77
C CYS A 275 3.45 -1.64 16.80
N ASP A 276 4.23 -0.97 17.66
CA ASP A 276 3.71 -0.12 18.73
C ASP A 276 3.07 1.18 18.21
N ASN A 277 3.61 1.75 17.13
CA ASN A 277 3.09 2.94 16.45
C ASN A 277 3.08 2.73 14.94
N GLY A 278 2.05 3.25 14.27
CA GLY A 278 1.98 3.17 12.81
C GLY A 278 1.74 1.76 12.26
N SER A 279 0.82 1.01 12.89
CA SER A 279 0.41 -0.32 12.41
C SER A 279 0.03 -0.23 10.92
N PRO A 280 0.72 -0.96 10.03
CA PRO A 280 0.62 -0.71 8.61
C PRO A 280 -0.69 -1.22 8.03
N ILE A 281 -0.98 -0.74 6.82
CA ILE A 281 -1.89 -1.43 5.91
C ILE A 281 -1.03 -2.43 5.11
N ALA A 282 -1.30 -3.72 5.29
CA ALA A 282 -0.58 -4.77 4.60
C ALA A 282 -1.22 -5.06 3.24
N VAL A 283 -0.43 -5.04 2.16
CA VAL A 283 -0.85 -5.39 0.80
C VAL A 283 -0.07 -6.62 0.36
N MET A 284 -0.74 -7.77 0.29
CA MET A 284 -0.13 -9.05 -0.09
C MET A 284 -0.53 -9.43 -1.52
N LEU A 285 0.33 -9.08 -2.47
CA LEU A 285 0.21 -9.45 -3.88
C LEU A 285 0.72 -10.88 -4.07
N ALA A 286 -0.09 -11.85 -3.61
CA ALA A 286 0.25 -13.27 -3.59
C ALA A 286 -0.97 -14.19 -3.47
N CYS A 287 -0.83 -15.43 -3.93
CA CYS A 287 -1.85 -16.48 -3.84
C CYS A 287 -2.23 -16.80 -2.39
N TYR A 288 -3.52 -17.07 -2.14
CA TYR A 288 -4.09 -17.64 -0.91
C TYR A 288 -3.83 -16.92 0.42
N THR A 289 -3.07 -15.82 0.45
CA THR A 289 -2.74 -15.11 1.69
C THR A 289 -3.98 -14.62 2.45
N ALA A 290 -5.08 -14.36 1.74
CA ALA A 290 -6.38 -14.01 2.30
C ALA A 290 -7.46 -15.06 1.93
N ALA A 291 -7.15 -16.36 2.02
CA ALA A 291 -8.12 -17.43 1.87
C ALA A 291 -9.01 -17.54 3.12
N PHE A 292 -9.80 -16.51 3.40
CA PHE A 292 -10.65 -16.34 4.59
C PHE A 292 -11.88 -17.28 4.64
N ASP A 293 -12.07 -18.13 3.64
CA ASP A 293 -13.16 -19.11 3.57
C ASP A 293 -12.68 -20.53 3.92
N GLN A 294 -11.64 -20.64 4.74
CA GLN A 294 -11.06 -21.91 5.16
C GLN A 294 -11.52 -22.30 6.58
N GLN A 295 -11.30 -23.56 6.96
CA GLN A 295 -11.61 -24.04 8.33
C GLN A 295 -10.66 -23.49 9.40
N LYS A 296 -9.54 -22.91 8.98
CA LYS A 296 -8.52 -22.32 9.84
C LYS A 296 -8.14 -20.98 9.26
N ASP A 297 -7.79 -20.07 10.14
CA ASP A 297 -7.25 -18.77 9.77
C ASP A 297 -6.18 -18.88 8.69
N CYS A 298 -6.34 -18.07 7.66
CA CYS A 298 -5.27 -17.76 6.73
C CYS A 298 -4.29 -16.74 7.32
N LEU A 299 -3.18 -16.51 6.63
CA LEU A 299 -2.14 -15.57 7.07
C LEU A 299 -2.71 -14.16 7.28
N ALA A 300 -3.56 -13.67 6.38
CA ALA A 300 -4.18 -12.35 6.51
C ALA A 300 -5.05 -12.23 7.77
N GLU A 301 -5.78 -13.29 8.13
CA GLU A 301 -6.58 -13.33 9.34
C GLU A 301 -5.71 -13.35 10.59
N ALA A 302 -4.69 -14.21 10.62
CA ALA A 302 -3.73 -14.24 11.73
C ALA A 302 -3.03 -12.88 11.93
N MET A 303 -2.64 -12.22 10.83
CA MET A 303 -2.02 -10.89 10.87
C MET A 303 -2.99 -9.82 11.40
N VAL A 304 -4.20 -9.71 10.87
CA VAL A 304 -5.17 -8.69 11.33
C VAL A 304 -5.70 -8.99 12.73
N LYS A 305 -5.77 -10.26 13.14
CA LYS A 305 -6.11 -10.64 14.51
C LYS A 305 -4.96 -10.37 15.48
N SER A 306 -3.69 -10.36 15.07
CA SER A 306 -2.55 -10.13 15.98
C SER A 306 -2.50 -8.69 16.55
N ALA A 307 -2.18 -8.54 17.83
CA ALA A 307 -2.21 -7.27 18.56
C ALA A 307 -1.26 -6.20 17.99
N GLY A 308 -0.05 -6.60 17.56
CA GLY A 308 0.91 -5.71 16.89
C GLY A 308 0.95 -5.90 15.37
N GLY A 309 0.01 -6.66 14.81
CA GLY A 309 -0.17 -6.86 13.38
C GLY A 309 -0.74 -5.63 12.65
N PRO A 310 -0.94 -5.72 11.32
CA PRO A 310 -1.45 -4.61 10.52
C PRO A 310 -2.87 -4.18 10.94
N VAL A 311 -3.23 -2.93 10.63
CA VAL A 311 -4.59 -2.41 10.86
C VAL A 311 -5.59 -2.97 9.83
N ALA A 312 -5.11 -3.29 8.64
CA ALA A 312 -5.88 -3.92 7.58
C ALA A 312 -4.96 -4.75 6.68
N VAL A 313 -5.53 -5.75 6.02
CA VAL A 313 -4.84 -6.60 5.06
C VAL A 313 -5.63 -6.66 3.76
N TYR A 314 -4.98 -6.38 2.63
CA TYR A 314 -5.51 -6.62 1.30
C TYR A 314 -4.75 -7.76 0.64
N GLY A 315 -5.43 -8.86 0.30
CA GLY A 315 -4.77 -10.08 -0.19
C GLY A 315 -5.66 -10.95 -1.07
N GLY A 316 -5.04 -11.91 -1.77
CA GLY A 316 -5.73 -12.83 -2.66
C GLY A 316 -6.23 -14.10 -1.96
N SER A 317 -7.48 -14.50 -2.23
CA SER A 317 -8.10 -15.70 -1.63
C SER A 317 -7.81 -17.00 -2.38
N ARG A 318 -7.30 -16.91 -3.60
CA ARG A 318 -7.09 -18.01 -4.55
C ARG A 318 -5.80 -17.81 -5.34
N VAL A 319 -5.54 -18.66 -6.35
CA VAL A 319 -4.43 -18.44 -7.28
C VAL A 319 -4.58 -17.08 -7.96
N THR A 320 -3.54 -16.26 -7.84
CA THR A 320 -3.41 -14.94 -8.47
C THR A 320 -2.52 -15.02 -9.70
N MET A 321 -2.78 -14.18 -10.69
CA MET A 321 -2.12 -14.13 -11.98
C MET A 321 -1.30 -12.82 -12.09
N PRO A 322 -0.03 -12.87 -12.55
CA PRO A 322 0.86 -11.72 -12.49
C PRO A 322 0.36 -10.46 -13.19
N TYR A 323 -0.32 -10.59 -14.34
CA TYR A 323 -0.76 -9.44 -15.12
C TYR A 323 -1.85 -8.64 -14.40
N ALA A 324 -2.96 -9.28 -14.04
CA ALA A 324 -4.05 -8.59 -13.36
C ALA A 324 -3.63 -8.05 -11.98
N MET A 325 -2.68 -8.71 -11.32
CA MET A 325 -2.07 -8.22 -10.08
C MET A 325 -1.24 -6.95 -10.30
N ALA A 326 -0.45 -6.89 -11.38
CA ALA A 326 0.29 -5.69 -11.75
C ALA A 326 -0.64 -4.52 -12.12
N VAL A 327 -1.75 -4.79 -12.80
CA VAL A 327 -2.80 -3.81 -13.07
C VAL A 327 -3.40 -3.29 -11.76
N MET A 328 -3.84 -4.19 -10.87
CA MET A 328 -4.39 -3.81 -9.57
C MET A 328 -3.41 -2.94 -8.77
N GLY A 329 -2.14 -3.35 -8.70
CA GLY A 329 -1.09 -2.58 -8.02
C GLY A 329 -0.90 -1.18 -8.61
N ASN A 330 -0.90 -1.04 -9.95
CA ASN A 330 -0.82 0.26 -10.61
C ASN A 330 -2.03 1.15 -10.28
N GLU A 331 -3.25 0.59 -10.34
CA GLU A 331 -4.46 1.36 -10.03
C GLU A 331 -4.57 1.73 -8.54
N MET A 332 -4.04 0.91 -7.63
CA MET A 332 -3.94 1.27 -6.21
C MET A 332 -2.95 2.40 -5.97
N LEU A 333 -1.79 2.39 -6.63
CA LEU A 333 -0.81 3.49 -6.56
C LEU A 333 -1.44 4.79 -7.06
N ARG A 334 -2.11 4.75 -8.22
CA ARG A 334 -2.85 5.89 -8.78
C ARG A 334 -3.91 6.40 -7.81
N SER A 335 -4.78 5.52 -7.35
CA SER A 335 -5.89 5.87 -6.47
C SER A 335 -5.41 6.51 -5.16
N TYR A 336 -4.32 6.01 -4.57
CA TYR A 336 -3.79 6.57 -3.33
C TYR A 336 -3.03 7.89 -3.54
N PHE A 337 -2.09 7.96 -4.50
CA PHE A 337 -1.17 9.11 -4.63
C PHE A 337 -1.69 10.25 -5.50
N ARG A 338 -2.79 10.06 -6.24
CA ARG A 338 -3.33 11.07 -7.16
C ARG A 338 -4.75 11.50 -6.80
N ASP A 339 -5.63 10.54 -6.53
CA ASP A 339 -7.05 10.83 -6.28
C ASP A 339 -7.35 11.12 -4.81
N GLU A 340 -6.49 10.61 -3.92
CA GLU A 340 -6.54 10.83 -2.47
C GLU A 340 -7.95 10.67 -1.86
N PRO A 341 -8.70 9.60 -2.18
CA PRO A 341 -10.02 9.42 -1.59
C PRO A 341 -9.87 9.16 -0.08
N PRO A 342 -10.85 9.59 0.73
CA PRO A 342 -10.65 9.75 2.17
C PRO A 342 -10.41 8.44 2.93
N THR A 343 -10.81 7.29 2.38
CA THR A 343 -10.78 6.00 3.07
C THR A 343 -10.05 4.90 2.29
N LEU A 344 -9.54 3.91 3.01
CA LEU A 344 -8.92 2.70 2.44
C LEU A 344 -9.87 1.94 1.50
N GLY A 345 -11.14 1.81 1.88
CA GLY A 345 -12.15 1.17 1.07
C GLY A 345 -12.40 1.92 -0.24
N ASP A 346 -12.41 3.26 -0.21
CA ASP A 346 -12.58 4.08 -1.41
C ASP A 346 -11.37 3.96 -2.37
N VAL A 347 -10.13 3.90 -1.86
CA VAL A 347 -8.92 3.61 -2.68
C VAL A 347 -9.07 2.26 -3.40
N ILE A 348 -9.46 1.23 -2.68
CA ILE A 348 -9.59 -0.14 -3.22
C ILE A 348 -10.75 -0.23 -4.21
N LEU A 349 -11.89 0.41 -3.91
CA LEU A 349 -13.05 0.46 -4.80
C LEU A 349 -12.68 1.13 -6.13
N LEU A 350 -12.05 2.30 -6.07
CA LEU A 350 -11.63 3.05 -7.26
C LEU A 350 -10.65 2.23 -8.12
N ALA A 351 -9.69 1.55 -7.49
CA ALA A 351 -8.75 0.68 -8.18
C ALA A 351 -9.46 -0.52 -8.86
N LYS A 352 -10.44 -1.14 -8.18
CA LYS A 352 -11.26 -2.23 -8.72
C LYS A 352 -12.15 -1.79 -9.89
N GLN A 353 -12.69 -0.59 -9.86
CA GLN A 353 -13.46 -0.05 -10.97
C GLN A 353 -12.53 0.23 -12.16
N ARG A 354 -11.43 0.93 -11.94
CA ARG A 354 -10.44 1.29 -12.99
C ARG A 354 -9.77 0.10 -13.66
N MET A 355 -9.46 -0.97 -12.92
CA MET A 355 -8.87 -2.15 -13.55
C MET A 355 -9.79 -2.76 -14.63
N MET A 356 -11.11 -2.56 -14.50
CA MET A 356 -12.13 -3.07 -15.43
C MET A 356 -12.42 -2.12 -16.60
N HIS A 357 -12.02 -0.84 -16.50
CA HIS A 357 -12.05 0.09 -17.61
C HIS A 357 -11.00 -0.29 -18.67
N GLU A 358 -11.36 -0.06 -19.94
CA GLU A 358 -10.42 -0.16 -21.05
C GLU A 358 -9.76 1.20 -21.28
N PRO A 359 -8.46 1.26 -21.62
CA PRO A 359 -7.75 2.51 -21.88
C PRO A 359 -8.41 3.41 -22.92
N ASP A 360 -8.61 4.70 -22.62
CA ASP A 360 -9.05 5.71 -23.60
C ASP A 360 -7.93 6.68 -23.97
N ILE A 361 -7.28 6.37 -25.10
CA ILE A 361 -6.13 7.11 -25.66
C ILE A 361 -6.54 8.53 -26.13
N GLY A 362 -7.84 8.82 -26.25
CA GLY A 362 -8.36 10.12 -26.66
C GLY A 362 -8.42 11.18 -25.55
N SER A 363 -8.31 10.80 -24.28
CA SER A 363 -8.41 11.75 -23.16
C SER A 363 -7.05 12.38 -22.82
N GLU A 364 -6.99 13.72 -22.78
CA GLU A 364 -5.74 14.43 -22.44
C GLU A 364 -5.38 14.32 -20.94
N THR A 365 -6.36 14.00 -20.09
CA THR A 365 -6.25 14.10 -18.62
C THR A 365 -5.41 13.00 -17.96
N ASP A 366 -5.19 11.85 -18.61
CA ASP A 366 -4.58 10.65 -17.98
C ASP A 366 -3.47 9.95 -18.80
N ARG A 367 -2.84 10.64 -19.75
CA ARG A 367 -1.90 10.04 -20.73
C ARG A 367 -0.80 9.15 -20.14
N ALA A 368 -0.19 9.52 -19.01
CA ALA A 368 0.92 8.75 -18.41
C ALA A 368 0.45 7.42 -17.80
N GLU A 369 -0.72 7.41 -17.18
CA GLU A 369 -1.29 6.22 -16.56
C GLU A 369 -1.89 5.28 -17.60
N GLU A 370 -2.54 5.85 -18.61
CA GLU A 370 -2.96 5.09 -19.79
C GLU A 370 -1.76 4.46 -20.49
N THR A 371 -0.61 5.15 -20.52
CA THR A 371 0.64 4.58 -21.04
C THR A 371 1.12 3.39 -20.20
N ASN A 372 1.06 3.47 -18.87
CA ASN A 372 1.41 2.35 -17.99
C ASN A 372 0.47 1.16 -18.20
N ARG A 373 -0.83 1.41 -18.36
CA ARG A 373 -1.79 0.35 -18.60
C ARG A 373 -1.58 -0.31 -19.96
N LEU A 374 -1.35 0.47 -21.01
CA LEU A 374 -0.99 -0.04 -22.33
C LEU A 374 0.32 -0.85 -22.30
N LEU A 375 1.32 -0.41 -21.53
CA LEU A 375 2.56 -1.17 -21.35
C LEU A 375 2.27 -2.55 -20.75
N LEU A 376 1.47 -2.61 -19.67
CA LEU A 376 1.08 -3.88 -19.05
C LEU A 376 0.31 -4.79 -20.00
N ASP A 377 -0.67 -4.24 -20.71
CA ASP A 377 -1.49 -5.01 -21.65
C ASP A 377 -0.64 -5.58 -22.79
N ASN A 378 0.31 -4.79 -23.32
CA ASN A 378 1.24 -5.25 -24.35
C ASN A 378 2.22 -6.31 -23.85
N LEU A 379 2.77 -6.15 -22.64
CA LEU A 379 3.64 -7.16 -22.03
C LEU A 379 2.89 -8.47 -21.81
N ALA A 380 1.66 -8.38 -21.30
CA ALA A 380 0.82 -9.55 -21.06
C ALA A 380 0.36 -10.23 -22.35
N ALA A 381 0.08 -9.48 -23.42
CA ALA A 381 -0.27 -10.05 -24.72
C ALA A 381 0.85 -10.95 -25.28
N VAL A 382 2.11 -10.66 -24.97
CA VAL A 382 3.28 -11.41 -25.44
C VAL A 382 3.68 -12.54 -24.49
N LEU A 383 3.63 -12.30 -23.18
CA LEU A 383 4.28 -13.17 -22.19
C LEU A 383 3.32 -13.88 -21.26
N SER A 384 2.08 -13.41 -21.13
CA SER A 384 1.14 -13.99 -20.20
C SER A 384 0.60 -15.33 -20.72
N PRO A 385 0.52 -16.38 -19.89
CA PRO A 385 -0.12 -17.64 -20.27
C PRO A 385 -1.63 -17.49 -20.53
N THR A 386 -2.21 -16.34 -20.19
CA THR A 386 -3.63 -15.99 -20.29
C THR A 386 -3.90 -14.84 -21.28
N SER A 387 -2.96 -14.57 -22.19
CA SER A 387 -3.02 -13.44 -23.15
C SER A 387 -4.33 -13.28 -23.93
N LYS A 388 -5.10 -14.37 -24.12
CA LYS A 388 -6.41 -14.36 -24.82
C LYS A 388 -7.59 -13.96 -23.95
N VAL A 389 -7.42 -13.87 -22.64
CA VAL A 389 -8.50 -13.71 -21.65
C VAL A 389 -8.17 -12.66 -20.57
N LEU A 390 -7.35 -11.66 -20.91
CA LEU A 390 -6.87 -10.62 -19.97
C LEU A 390 -8.01 -9.92 -19.21
N LYS A 391 -9.13 -9.58 -19.87
CA LYS A 391 -10.30 -8.98 -19.20
C LYS A 391 -10.95 -9.92 -18.17
N ALA A 392 -11.02 -11.22 -18.47
CA ALA A 392 -11.55 -12.20 -17.54
C ALA A 392 -10.60 -12.40 -16.34
N GLU A 393 -9.28 -12.36 -16.57
CA GLU A 393 -8.29 -12.42 -15.50
C GLU A 393 -8.39 -11.21 -14.56
N ARG A 394 -8.55 -10.00 -15.10
CA ARG A 394 -8.79 -8.78 -14.30
C ARG A 394 -10.08 -8.90 -13.48
N ARG A 395 -11.16 -9.41 -14.07
CA ARG A 395 -12.42 -9.65 -13.35
C ARG A 395 -12.26 -10.65 -12.22
N GLU A 396 -11.50 -11.73 -12.41
CA GLU A 396 -11.20 -12.66 -11.31
C GLU A 396 -10.40 -12.00 -10.22
N HIS A 397 -9.42 -11.16 -10.56
CA HIS A 397 -8.59 -10.45 -9.59
C HIS A 397 -9.40 -9.48 -8.74
N LEU A 398 -10.35 -8.77 -9.36
CA LEU A 398 -11.31 -7.94 -8.64
C LEU A 398 -12.03 -8.73 -7.56
N HIS A 399 -12.48 -9.96 -7.87
CA HIS A 399 -13.23 -10.79 -6.94
C HIS A 399 -12.38 -11.51 -5.90
N LEU A 400 -11.20 -12.02 -6.27
CA LEU A 400 -10.35 -12.81 -5.38
C LEU A 400 -9.59 -11.95 -4.38
N PHE A 401 -9.35 -10.66 -4.68
CA PHE A 401 -8.71 -9.75 -3.73
C PHE A 401 -9.74 -9.13 -2.78
N THR A 402 -9.55 -9.39 -1.49
CA THR A 402 -10.44 -8.95 -0.41
C THR A 402 -9.73 -8.02 0.57
N LEU A 403 -10.50 -7.13 1.20
CA LEU A 403 -10.05 -6.29 2.30
C LEU A 403 -10.49 -6.93 3.63
N LEU A 404 -9.53 -7.41 4.40
CA LEU A 404 -9.72 -7.76 5.81
C LEU A 404 -9.36 -6.52 6.65
N GLY A 405 -10.37 -5.76 7.03
CA GLY A 405 -10.26 -4.47 7.69
C GLY A 405 -11.55 -3.66 7.55
N ASP A 406 -11.60 -2.50 8.20
CA ASP A 406 -12.71 -1.56 8.06
C ASP A 406 -12.56 -0.73 6.78
N PRO A 407 -13.50 -0.79 5.81
CA PRO A 407 -13.42 -0.01 4.58
C PRO A 407 -13.46 1.50 4.83
N MET A 408 -13.99 1.95 5.98
CA MET A 408 -14.06 3.35 6.34
C MET A 408 -12.76 3.87 7.00
N THR A 409 -11.71 3.04 7.09
CA THR A 409 -10.42 3.45 7.68
C THR A 409 -9.88 4.67 6.95
N LYS A 410 -9.71 5.79 7.66
CA LYS A 410 -9.29 7.07 7.07
C LYS A 410 -7.79 7.13 6.88
N PHE A 411 -7.39 7.72 5.75
CA PHE A 411 -6.01 8.15 5.55
C PHE A 411 -5.79 9.55 6.14
N ALA A 412 -4.61 9.75 6.72
CA ALA A 412 -4.10 11.08 6.98
C ALA A 412 -3.14 11.45 5.84
N TYR A 413 -3.66 12.06 4.78
CA TYR A 413 -2.82 12.54 3.67
C TYR A 413 -1.90 13.68 4.14
N PRO A 414 -0.67 13.76 3.62
CA PRO A 414 0.23 14.86 3.93
C PRO A 414 -0.27 16.16 3.31
N GLY A 415 -0.05 17.28 4.00
CA GLY A 415 -0.07 18.60 3.36
C GLY A 415 1.20 18.84 2.52
N ASP A 416 1.26 20.00 1.87
CA ASP A 416 2.38 20.35 1.00
C ASP A 416 3.45 21.20 1.68
N VAL A 417 4.71 20.94 1.30
CA VAL A 417 5.84 21.85 1.49
C VAL A 417 6.40 22.22 0.13
N SER A 418 6.32 23.50 -0.24
CA SER A 418 6.93 23.97 -1.49
C SER A 418 8.42 24.23 -1.29
N LEU A 419 9.27 23.76 -2.19
CA LEU A 419 10.71 24.04 -2.21
C LEU A 419 11.09 24.81 -3.47
N ALA A 420 12.03 25.75 -3.34
CA ALA A 420 12.65 26.40 -4.48
C ALA A 420 13.46 25.38 -5.31
N PRO A 421 13.43 25.44 -6.65
CA PRO A 421 14.20 24.52 -7.49
C PRO A 421 15.71 24.65 -7.30
N ILE A 422 16.41 23.51 -7.24
CA ILE A 422 17.87 23.42 -7.18
C ILE A 422 18.32 22.53 -8.35
N ALA A 423 18.41 23.10 -9.55
CA ALA A 423 18.58 22.30 -10.77
C ALA A 423 19.87 21.45 -10.75
N GLU A 424 21.00 22.06 -10.37
CA GLU A 424 22.31 21.39 -10.31
C GLU A 424 23.11 21.84 -9.07
N ALA A 425 23.95 20.95 -8.56
CA ALA A 425 24.91 21.23 -7.50
C ALA A 425 26.19 20.38 -7.67
N LYS A 426 27.27 20.73 -6.97
CA LYS A 426 28.53 19.98 -6.98
C LYS A 426 28.68 19.15 -5.71
N ALA A 427 29.33 17.99 -5.82
CA ALA A 427 29.83 17.26 -4.66
C ALA A 427 30.76 18.17 -3.81
N GLY A 428 30.67 18.09 -2.48
CA GLY A 428 31.39 18.99 -1.56
C GLY A 428 30.78 20.38 -1.39
N GLN A 429 29.77 20.76 -2.19
CA GLN A 429 29.12 22.07 -2.10
C GLN A 429 28.13 22.14 -0.92
N VAL A 430 28.06 23.29 -0.26
CA VAL A 430 26.92 23.64 0.61
C VAL A 430 25.84 24.28 -0.24
N ILE A 431 24.65 23.67 -0.27
CA ILE A 431 23.47 24.21 -0.97
C ILE A 431 22.54 24.89 0.02
N GLU A 432 21.96 26.03 -0.38
CA GLU A 432 20.87 26.68 0.35
C GLU A 432 19.55 26.05 -0.07
N ILE A 433 18.70 25.73 0.92
CA ILE A 433 17.35 25.23 0.73
C ILE A 433 16.38 26.30 1.18
N GLN A 434 15.50 26.71 0.27
CA GLN A 434 14.42 27.66 0.57
C GLN A 434 13.09 26.96 0.34
N GLY A 435 12.13 27.19 1.24
CA GLY A 435 10.81 26.59 1.11
C GLY A 435 9.75 27.30 1.93
N LYS A 436 8.52 26.79 1.84
CA LYS A 436 7.37 27.27 2.59
C LYS A 436 6.51 26.09 3.02
N THR A 437 6.03 26.13 4.26
CA THR A 437 5.10 25.17 4.86
C THR A 437 4.00 25.91 5.60
N ASP A 438 2.77 25.39 5.56
CA ASP A 438 1.64 25.96 6.29
C ASP A 438 1.53 25.41 7.74
N ILE A 439 2.48 24.56 8.13
CA ILE A 439 2.49 23.91 9.44
C ILE A 439 3.81 24.17 10.17
N ALA A 440 3.73 24.39 11.48
CA ALA A 440 4.88 24.52 12.36
C ALA A 440 5.17 23.19 13.04
N GLY A 441 6.44 22.88 13.29
CA GLY A 441 6.81 21.63 13.94
C GLY A 441 8.25 21.19 13.69
N PRO A 442 8.67 20.06 14.31
CA PRO A 442 9.91 19.39 13.96
C PRO A 442 9.90 19.01 12.47
N ALA A 443 11.02 19.26 11.81
CA ALA A 443 11.21 18.99 10.40
C ALA A 443 12.53 18.28 10.14
N ILE A 444 12.56 17.51 9.07
CA ILE A 444 13.78 16.87 8.54
C ILE A 444 13.92 17.28 7.08
N VAL A 445 15.08 17.85 6.74
CA VAL A 445 15.49 18.16 5.37
C VAL A 445 16.59 17.19 4.98
N GLU A 446 16.39 16.43 3.91
CA GLU A 446 17.31 15.36 3.51
C GLU A 446 17.72 15.49 2.05
N LEU A 447 18.98 15.15 1.76
CA LEU A 447 19.44 14.85 0.41
C LEU A 447 19.47 13.32 0.24
N VAL A 448 18.71 12.80 -0.72
CA VAL A 448 18.61 11.34 -0.97
C VAL A 448 18.88 11.01 -2.43
N CYS A 449 19.56 9.89 -2.70
CA CYS A 449 19.69 9.39 -4.07
C CYS A 449 18.33 8.92 -4.60
N ARG A 450 18.12 8.91 -5.93
CA ARG A 450 16.88 8.35 -6.54
C ARG A 450 16.69 6.86 -6.19
N ARG A 451 15.44 6.38 -6.17
CA ARG A 451 15.06 5.01 -5.76
C ARG A 451 15.75 3.89 -6.54
N ASP A 452 16.07 4.14 -7.80
CA ASP A 452 16.72 3.19 -8.69
C ASP A 452 18.26 3.26 -8.61
N LYS A 453 18.82 4.11 -7.75
CA LYS A 453 20.26 4.28 -7.52
C LYS A 453 20.64 3.85 -6.10
N LEU A 454 21.88 3.40 -5.97
CA LEU A 454 22.54 3.14 -4.69
C LEU A 454 23.62 4.18 -4.47
N ARG A 455 23.95 4.46 -3.20
CA ARG A 455 25.06 5.33 -2.83
C ARG A 455 26.44 4.69 -3.03
N PHE A 456 26.47 3.39 -3.32
CA PHE A 456 27.66 2.58 -3.50
C PHE A 456 27.50 1.61 -4.67
N VAL A 457 28.60 1.00 -5.09
CA VAL A 457 28.59 -0.06 -6.09
C VAL A 457 28.34 -1.39 -5.38
N ALA A 458 27.13 -1.93 -5.53
CA ALA A 458 26.78 -3.22 -4.95
C ALA A 458 27.68 -4.36 -5.47
N PRO A 459 28.06 -5.33 -4.61
CA PRO A 459 28.87 -6.47 -5.04
C PRO A 459 28.09 -7.33 -6.04
N LYS A 460 28.78 -7.75 -7.12
CA LYS A 460 28.25 -8.75 -8.05
C LYS A 460 28.38 -10.13 -7.43
N ARG A 461 27.30 -10.90 -7.45
CA ARG A 461 27.22 -12.22 -6.80
C ARG A 461 26.97 -13.31 -7.83
N ASP A 462 28.07 -13.88 -8.33
CA ASP A 462 28.02 -14.95 -9.34
C ASP A 462 27.95 -16.35 -8.72
N ARG A 463 28.50 -16.50 -7.52
CA ARG A 463 28.51 -17.74 -6.74
C ARG A 463 27.95 -17.50 -5.34
N PHE A 464 27.10 -18.41 -4.87
CA PHE A 464 26.59 -18.41 -3.50
C PHE A 464 27.64 -19.01 -2.55
N ASP A 465 27.97 -18.27 -1.49
CA ASP A 465 28.82 -18.76 -0.40
C ASP A 465 27.94 -19.13 0.81
N PRO A 466 27.80 -20.43 1.13
CA PRO A 466 27.00 -20.90 2.26
C PRO A 466 27.76 -20.81 3.61
N SER A 467 29.00 -20.33 3.63
CA SER A 467 29.78 -20.17 4.87
C SER A 467 29.12 -19.16 5.82
N HIS A 468 29.40 -19.25 7.13
CA HIS A 468 28.88 -18.28 8.11
C HIS A 468 29.20 -16.84 7.71
N GLU A 469 30.44 -16.58 7.29
CA GLU A 469 30.90 -15.27 6.82
C GLU A 469 30.18 -14.83 5.54
N GLY A 470 29.98 -15.76 4.60
CA GLY A 470 29.21 -15.52 3.38
C GLY A 470 27.78 -15.09 3.68
N LEU A 471 27.10 -15.81 4.59
CA LEU A 471 25.73 -15.49 4.99
C LEU A 471 25.64 -14.14 5.75
N LEU A 472 26.59 -13.89 6.65
CA LEU A 472 26.65 -12.65 7.42
C LEU A 472 26.91 -11.43 6.51
N SER A 473 27.72 -11.59 5.45
CA SER A 473 28.05 -10.50 4.52
C SER A 473 26.84 -9.91 3.79
N PHE A 474 25.73 -10.65 3.67
CA PHE A 474 24.50 -10.15 3.07
C PHE A 474 23.88 -9.01 3.87
N GLN A 475 23.97 -9.07 5.20
CA GLN A 475 23.30 -8.12 6.09
C GLN A 475 23.84 -6.70 5.93
N GLY A 476 25.17 -6.51 5.88
CA GLY A 476 25.76 -5.18 5.71
C GLY A 476 25.39 -4.53 4.38
N VAL A 477 25.36 -5.33 3.29
CA VAL A 477 24.95 -4.84 1.97
C VAL A 477 23.46 -4.49 1.96
N TYR A 478 22.61 -5.28 2.62
CA TYR A 478 21.18 -5.02 2.76
C TYR A 478 20.89 -3.70 3.49
N GLU A 479 21.59 -3.45 4.59
CA GLU A 479 21.45 -2.22 5.37
C GLU A 479 21.91 -1.01 4.57
N GLU A 480 23.05 -1.11 3.88
CA GLU A 480 23.57 -0.03 3.05
C GLU A 480 22.67 0.24 1.83
N ALA A 481 22.10 -0.81 1.22
CA ALA A 481 21.20 -0.69 0.08
C ALA A 481 19.88 0.02 0.44
N ASN A 482 19.40 -0.17 1.66
CA ASN A 482 18.21 0.52 2.17
C ASN A 482 18.51 1.93 2.70
N ASN A 483 19.79 2.28 2.93
CA ASN A 483 20.18 3.62 3.30
C ASN A 483 20.43 4.49 2.05
N ARG A 484 19.43 5.27 1.66
CA ARG A 484 19.49 6.20 0.51
C ARG A 484 19.87 7.64 0.88
N CYS A 485 19.99 7.93 2.18
CA CYS A 485 20.26 9.28 2.66
C CYS A 485 21.76 9.61 2.54
N TRP A 486 22.07 10.70 1.84
CA TRP A 486 23.42 11.25 1.78
C TRP A 486 23.73 12.12 2.98
N THR A 487 22.81 13.02 3.30
CA THR A 487 22.90 13.94 4.44
C THR A 487 21.51 14.38 4.85
N PHE A 488 21.36 14.80 6.11
CA PHE A 488 20.12 15.38 6.60
C PHE A 488 20.38 16.47 7.64
N ARG A 489 19.37 17.30 7.86
CA ARG A 489 19.35 18.27 8.95
C ARG A 489 17.97 18.26 9.60
N GLN A 490 17.96 18.20 10.93
CA GLN A 490 16.76 18.41 11.74
C GLN A 490 16.60 19.89 12.07
N LEU A 491 15.36 20.36 12.02
CA LEU A 491 15.01 21.77 12.22
C LEU A 491 13.72 21.85 13.04
N GLN A 492 13.49 23.00 13.68
CA GLN A 492 12.17 23.39 14.15
C GLN A 492 11.65 24.49 13.22
N LEU A 493 10.59 24.23 12.47
CA LEU A 493 10.00 25.19 11.55
C LEU A 493 8.81 25.92 12.17
N SER A 494 8.68 27.20 11.84
CA SER A 494 7.42 27.95 11.98
C SER A 494 6.62 27.83 10.69
N ALA A 495 5.30 28.05 10.76
CA ALA A 495 4.50 28.19 9.55
C ALA A 495 4.94 29.45 8.78
N GLY A 496 5.09 29.32 7.46
CA GLY A 496 5.62 30.36 6.57
C GLY A 496 6.87 29.92 5.83
N GLU A 497 7.66 30.92 5.40
CA GLU A 497 8.91 30.69 4.69
C GLU A 497 10.02 30.23 5.64
N PHE A 498 10.89 29.35 5.15
CA PHE A 498 12.09 28.91 5.85
C PHE A 498 13.29 28.86 4.92
N ARG A 499 14.47 28.96 5.53
CA ARG A 499 15.76 28.76 4.86
C ARG A 499 16.66 27.88 5.71
N THR A 500 17.40 27.01 5.05
CA THR A 500 18.43 26.17 5.69
C THR A 500 19.52 25.83 4.67
N SER A 501 20.47 25.01 5.07
CA SER A 501 21.53 24.52 4.19
C SER A 501 21.82 23.05 4.41
N LEU A 502 22.27 22.37 3.36
CA LEU A 502 22.78 21.01 3.39
C LEU A 502 24.17 20.98 2.75
N GLU A 503 25.08 20.23 3.35
CA GLU A 503 26.39 19.92 2.78
C GLU A 503 26.28 18.66 1.93
N ILE A 504 26.61 18.76 0.63
CA ILE A 504 26.61 17.62 -0.27
C ILE A 504 27.90 16.83 -0.05
N PRO A 505 27.85 15.55 0.36
CA PRO A 505 29.06 14.75 0.56
C PRO A 505 29.90 14.63 -0.72
N GLU A 506 31.23 14.56 -0.60
CA GLU A 506 32.16 14.43 -1.75
C GLU A 506 31.88 13.21 -2.64
N GLY A 507 31.35 12.13 -2.07
CA GLY A 507 30.98 10.92 -2.80
C GLY A 507 29.61 10.97 -3.50
N CYS A 508 28.83 12.04 -3.33
CA CYS A 508 27.50 12.16 -3.90
C CYS A 508 27.55 12.44 -5.40
N GLU A 509 26.82 11.67 -6.20
CA GLU A 509 26.79 11.83 -7.66
C GLU A 509 25.42 11.45 -8.24
N GLY A 510 25.03 12.14 -9.30
CA GLY A 510 23.89 11.81 -10.14
C GLY A 510 22.56 12.39 -9.62
N PRO A 511 21.43 11.86 -10.10
CA PRO A 511 20.11 12.39 -9.78
C PRO A 511 19.74 12.10 -8.32
N CYS A 512 19.50 13.17 -7.57
CA CYS A 512 19.09 13.17 -6.17
C CYS A 512 17.79 13.97 -5.97
N HIS A 513 17.24 13.85 -4.78
CA HIS A 513 16.14 14.70 -4.32
C HIS A 513 16.55 15.38 -3.03
N VAL A 514 16.26 16.67 -2.92
CA VAL A 514 16.11 17.31 -1.61
C VAL A 514 14.66 17.14 -1.21
N ARG A 515 14.40 16.57 -0.04
CA ARG A 515 13.05 16.37 0.48
C ARG A 515 12.91 16.93 1.89
N VAL A 516 11.70 17.38 2.20
CA VAL A 516 11.35 17.93 3.50
C VAL A 516 10.15 17.19 4.05
N PHE A 517 10.25 16.81 5.30
CA PHE A 517 9.17 16.31 6.13
C PHE A 517 8.97 17.28 7.29
N VAL A 518 7.72 17.65 7.58
CA VAL A 518 7.35 18.44 8.75
C VAL A 518 6.22 17.73 9.47
N ALA A 519 6.32 17.55 10.78
CA ALA A 519 5.24 16.98 11.60
C ALA A 519 4.66 18.03 12.54
N ALA A 520 3.34 18.14 12.56
CA ALA A 520 2.56 18.83 13.59
C ALA A 520 1.82 17.79 14.45
N ALA A 521 1.06 18.24 15.45
CA ALA A 521 0.34 17.36 16.37
C ALA A 521 -0.82 16.58 15.73
N ASP A 522 -1.39 17.10 14.64
CA ASP A 522 -2.62 16.61 14.00
C ASP A 522 -2.48 16.38 12.48
N ARG A 523 -1.31 16.72 11.92
CA ARG A 523 -1.01 16.58 10.48
C ARG A 523 0.49 16.55 10.24
N HIS A 524 0.87 16.19 9.03
CA HIS A 524 2.24 16.30 8.55
C HIS A 524 2.24 16.88 7.14
N ALA A 525 3.38 17.38 6.68
CA ALA A 525 3.53 17.94 5.34
C ALA A 525 4.82 17.44 4.70
N LEU A 526 4.76 17.23 3.38
CA LEU A 526 5.85 16.69 2.58
C LEU A 526 6.18 17.62 1.41
N GLY A 527 7.45 17.69 1.06
CA GLY A 527 7.91 18.45 -0.11
C GLY A 527 9.16 17.86 -0.70
N HIS A 528 9.38 18.08 -2.00
CA HIS A 528 10.63 17.70 -2.63
C HIS A 528 10.99 18.61 -3.81
N THR A 529 12.28 18.68 -4.12
CA THR A 529 12.80 19.18 -5.39
C THR A 529 13.87 18.21 -5.89
N GLN A 530 13.99 18.10 -7.21
CA GLN A 530 15.08 17.36 -7.84
C GLN A 530 16.37 18.19 -7.82
N VAL A 531 17.51 17.52 -7.73
CA VAL A 531 18.83 18.11 -7.89
C VAL A 531 19.76 17.11 -8.60
N LEU A 532 20.44 17.57 -9.64
CA LEU A 532 21.51 16.79 -10.28
C LEU A 532 22.84 17.15 -9.64
N VAL A 533 23.47 16.18 -8.95
CA VAL A 533 24.79 16.38 -8.33
C VAL A 533 25.88 15.95 -9.29
N ARG A 534 26.80 16.87 -9.62
CA ARG A 534 27.98 16.59 -10.46
C ARG A 534 29.21 16.41 -9.60
N LYS A 535 30.09 15.49 -10.00
CA LYS A 535 31.44 15.39 -9.44
C LYS A 535 32.20 16.67 -9.70
N GLU A 536 33.02 17.08 -8.74
CA GLU A 536 34.04 18.07 -9.00
C GLU A 536 35.05 17.47 -9.97
N THR A 537 35.02 17.89 -11.23
CA THR A 537 36.10 17.60 -12.16
C THR A 537 37.33 18.29 -11.60
N ALA A 538 38.37 17.52 -11.25
CA ALA A 538 39.70 18.06 -11.04
C ALA A 538 40.00 18.95 -12.24
N ALA A 539 40.26 20.23 -12.01
CA ALA A 539 40.56 21.19 -13.06
C ALA A 539 41.71 20.63 -13.91
N GLU A 540 41.44 20.35 -15.19
CA GLU A 540 42.49 20.12 -16.18
C GLU A 540 43.24 21.46 -16.38
N GLY A 541 44.22 21.69 -15.51
CA GLY A 541 45.31 22.62 -15.77
C GLY A 541 46.23 22.02 -16.82
N LEU A 542 45.81 22.10 -18.09
CA LEU A 542 46.69 21.95 -19.24
C LEU A 542 46.51 23.21 -20.08
N GLU A 543 47.28 24.25 -19.72
CA GLU A 543 47.64 25.30 -20.67
C GLU A 543 48.34 24.64 -21.86
N VAL A 544 47.60 24.46 -22.94
CA VAL A 544 48.20 24.19 -24.25
C VAL A 544 48.71 25.54 -24.75
N GLU A 545 50.01 25.77 -24.61
CA GLU A 545 50.70 26.83 -25.36
C GLU A 545 50.49 26.61 -26.86
N LEU A 546 49.77 27.52 -27.51
CA LEU A 546 49.71 27.62 -28.96
C LEU A 546 51.01 28.25 -29.48
N PRO A 547 51.78 27.60 -30.38
CA PRO A 547 52.95 28.23 -30.97
C PRO A 547 52.54 29.33 -31.94
N THR A 548 53.08 30.52 -31.71
CA THR A 548 52.96 31.69 -32.58
C THR A 548 53.69 31.46 -33.91
N VAL A 549 53.03 31.90 -34.99
CA VAL A 549 53.37 31.78 -36.41
C VAL A 549 54.75 32.36 -36.77
N GLN A 550 55.52 31.65 -37.61
CA GLN A 550 56.50 32.26 -38.51
C GLN A 550 56.05 32.16 -39.97
N GLN A 551 55.86 33.34 -40.58
CA GLN A 551 55.68 33.54 -42.01
C GLN A 551 56.97 33.16 -42.74
N ALA A 552 56.85 32.42 -43.84
CA ALA A 552 57.83 32.43 -44.91
C ALA A 552 57.10 32.47 -46.25
N THR A 553 57.27 33.60 -46.91
CA THR A 553 56.81 33.96 -48.25
C THR A 553 57.54 33.18 -49.35
N ALA A 554 56.76 32.78 -50.35
CA ALA A 554 57.03 32.86 -51.79
C ALA A 554 58.01 31.88 -52.49
N THR A 555 57.49 31.48 -53.66
CA THR A 555 58.11 31.28 -54.98
C THR A 555 58.45 29.86 -55.48
N LYS A 556 57.70 29.54 -56.54
CA LYS A 556 57.83 28.54 -57.63
C LYS A 556 57.39 27.11 -57.38
#